data_AF-A0A6I2MGG7-F1
#
_entry.id   AF-A0A6I2MGG7-F1
#
_cell.length_a   1.000
_cell.length_b   1.000
_cell.length_c   1.000
_cell.angle_alpha   90.00
_cell.angle_beta   90.00
_cell.angle_gamma   90.00
#
_symmetry.space_group_name_H-M   'P 1'
#
loop_
_entity.id
_entity.type
_entity.pdbx_description
1 polymer ?
#
loop_
_entity_poly.entity_id
_entity_poly.type
_entity_poly.pdbx_seq_one_letter_code
_entity_poly.pdbx_strand_id
1 'polypeptide(L)'
;MQPYYFYRDNNWGHILNLLRQSLYAEEMVCAMSSELFHIPKTKDLKGNREMHNHLVPASYHRVTAVGSSQRLVNGEQQQSIVETLAACIKNAENQDKYVREGLRTMEENASPEFKPFIKIIIKWQEQAESYLNQAKESLGTMGVPIPAGSEQQSGEYNLY
;
A
#
# COMPACT_ATOMS: atom_id res chain seq x y z
N MET A 1 21.38 16.48 21.21
CA MET A 1 20.05 17.12 21.03
C MET A 1 19.72 17.06 19.56
N GLN A 2 18.72 16.26 19.18
CA GLN A 2 18.20 16.24 17.81
C GLN A 2 17.35 17.51 17.60
N PRO A 3 17.45 18.20 16.45
CA PRO A 3 16.68 19.42 16.21
C PRO A 3 15.19 19.09 16.14
N TYR A 4 14.42 19.71 17.04
CA TYR A 4 12.96 19.66 17.03
C TYR A 4 12.45 20.50 15.85
N TYR A 5 12.05 19.84 14.77
CA TYR A 5 11.30 20.51 13.71
C TYR A 5 9.87 20.74 14.21
N PHE A 6 9.58 21.99 14.59
CA PHE A 6 8.22 22.44 14.85
C PHE A 6 7.45 22.45 13.52
N TYR A 7 6.74 21.37 13.20
CA TYR A 7 5.73 21.34 12.14
C TYR A 7 4.60 22.31 12.51
N ARG A 8 4.68 23.54 11.99
CA ARG A 8 3.83 24.68 12.38
C ARG A 8 2.36 24.55 11.94
N ASP A 9 2.05 23.60 11.04
CA ASP A 9 0.70 23.17 10.67
C ASP A 9 0.65 21.62 10.69
N ASN A 10 -0.02 21.01 11.68
CA ASN A 10 0.04 19.56 11.88
C ASN A 10 -1.00 18.80 11.02
N ASN A 11 -0.73 18.67 9.72
CA ASN A 11 -1.65 17.98 8.80
C ASN A 11 -1.71 16.44 8.97
N TRP A 12 -1.24 15.90 10.11
CA TRP A 12 -1.23 14.47 10.43
C TRP A 12 -2.62 13.84 10.38
N GLY A 13 -3.65 14.57 10.80
CA GLY A 13 -5.03 14.08 10.75
C GLY A 13 -5.53 13.80 9.33
N HIS A 14 -5.18 14.68 8.38
CA HIS A 14 -5.50 14.49 6.97
C HIS A 14 -4.70 13.33 6.37
N ILE A 15 -3.40 13.26 6.64
CA ILE A 15 -2.53 12.16 6.20
C ILE A 15 -3.05 10.82 6.73
N LEU A 16 -3.43 10.74 8.01
CA LEU A 16 -4.05 9.55 8.59
C LEU A 16 -5.32 9.14 7.83
N ASN A 17 -6.20 10.10 7.51
CA ASN A 17 -7.43 9.80 6.78
C ASN A 17 -7.13 9.23 5.38
N LEU A 18 -6.22 9.86 4.64
CA LEU A 18 -5.80 9.37 3.31
C LEU A 18 -5.20 7.97 3.40
N LEU A 19 -4.33 7.70 4.37
CA LEU A 19 -3.72 6.38 4.55
C LEU A 19 -4.75 5.32 4.94
N ARG A 20 -5.76 5.67 5.74
CA ARG A 20 -6.88 4.76 6.05
C ARG A 20 -7.72 4.44 4.82
N GLN A 21 -7.99 5.44 3.98
CA GLN A 21 -8.72 5.23 2.72
C GLN A 21 -7.91 4.35 1.74
N SER A 22 -6.59 4.57 1.67
CA SER A 22 -5.68 3.73 0.90
C SER A 22 -5.68 2.29 1.40
N LEU A 23 -5.55 2.08 2.72
CA LEU A 23 -5.57 0.75 3.34
C LEU A 23 -6.91 0.04 3.11
N TYR A 24 -8.03 0.74 3.32
CA TYR A 24 -9.36 0.17 3.07
C TYR A 24 -9.54 -0.28 1.62
N ALA A 25 -9.08 0.51 0.65
CA ALA A 25 -9.10 0.11 -0.75
C ALA A 25 -8.22 -1.13 -1.01
N GLU A 26 -7.05 -1.24 -0.38
CA GLU A 26 -6.21 -2.43 -0.48
C GLU A 26 -6.84 -3.66 0.22
N GLU A 27 -7.56 -3.49 1.34
CA GLU A 27 -8.34 -4.56 1.97
C GLU A 27 -9.36 -5.14 0.98
N MET A 28 -9.99 -4.30 0.15
CA MET A 28 -10.88 -4.76 -0.92
C MET A 28 -10.13 -5.53 -2.02
N VAL A 29 -8.93 -5.07 -2.42
CA VAL A 29 -8.07 -5.82 -3.37
C VAL A 29 -7.74 -7.19 -2.80
N CYS A 30 -7.20 -7.24 -1.58
CA CYS A 30 -6.84 -8.46 -0.86
C CYS A 30 -8.00 -9.44 -0.74
N ALA A 31 -9.17 -8.98 -0.30
CA ALA A 31 -10.33 -9.83 -0.11
C ALA A 31 -10.78 -10.45 -1.45
N MET A 32 -10.96 -9.61 -2.48
CA MET A 32 -11.49 -10.05 -3.76
C MET A 32 -10.50 -10.91 -4.55
N SER A 33 -9.20 -10.60 -4.52
CA SER A 33 -8.19 -11.41 -5.21
C SER A 33 -7.94 -12.75 -4.52
N SER A 34 -8.00 -12.77 -3.19
CA SER A 34 -7.86 -14.02 -2.42
C SER A 34 -9.02 -14.97 -2.68
N GLU A 35 -10.24 -14.44 -2.83
CA GLU A 35 -11.43 -15.22 -3.17
C GLU A 35 -11.22 -16.07 -4.43
N LEU A 36 -10.48 -15.55 -5.43
CA LEU A 36 -10.22 -16.25 -6.68
C LEU A 36 -9.44 -17.56 -6.50
N PHE A 37 -8.66 -17.73 -5.42
CA PHE A 37 -8.02 -19.02 -5.09
C PHE A 37 -9.02 -20.10 -4.66
N HIS A 38 -10.19 -19.69 -4.18
CA HIS A 38 -11.22 -20.59 -3.66
C HIS A 38 -12.30 -20.94 -4.71
N ILE A 39 -12.30 -20.27 -5.86
CA ILE A 39 -13.19 -20.57 -6.97
C ILE A 39 -12.50 -21.55 -7.93
N PRO A 40 -13.04 -22.76 -8.19
CA PRO A 40 -12.37 -23.78 -9.00
C PRO A 40 -11.92 -23.33 -10.39
N LYS A 41 -12.65 -22.39 -11.01
CA LYS A 41 -12.34 -21.86 -12.34
C LYS A 41 -11.17 -20.86 -12.35
N THR A 42 -10.84 -20.24 -11.22
CA THR A 42 -9.84 -19.18 -11.12
C THR A 42 -8.71 -19.52 -10.16
N LYS A 43 -8.74 -20.69 -9.51
CA LYS A 43 -7.73 -21.12 -8.54
C LYS A 43 -6.29 -21.08 -9.07
N ASP A 44 -6.12 -21.29 -10.38
CA ASP A 44 -4.85 -21.27 -11.10
C ASP A 44 -4.75 -20.09 -12.09
N LEU A 45 -5.53 -19.01 -11.85
CA LEU A 45 -5.50 -17.83 -12.70
C LEU A 45 -4.11 -17.18 -12.68
N LYS A 46 -3.46 -17.15 -13.84
CA LYS A 46 -2.15 -16.53 -14.03
C LYS A 46 -2.16 -15.07 -13.57
N GLY A 47 -1.11 -14.67 -12.87
CA GLY A 47 -0.97 -13.34 -12.31
C GLY A 47 -1.48 -13.23 -10.88
N ASN A 48 -2.43 -14.08 -10.42
CA ASN A 48 -2.99 -13.93 -9.07
C ASN A 48 -1.95 -14.25 -7.99
N ARG A 49 -1.16 -15.31 -8.16
CA ARG A 49 -0.10 -15.67 -7.21
C ARG A 49 1.02 -14.63 -7.21
N GLU A 50 1.47 -14.23 -8.38
CA GLU A 50 2.54 -13.25 -8.54
C GLU A 50 2.15 -11.90 -7.95
N MET A 51 0.92 -11.44 -8.20
CA MET A 51 0.34 -10.26 -7.58
C MET A 51 0.36 -10.35 -6.05
N HIS A 52 -0.05 -11.48 -5.48
CA HIS A 52 -0.08 -11.68 -4.03
C HIS A 52 1.30 -11.62 -3.36
N ASN A 53 2.37 -12.02 -4.04
CA ASN A 53 3.75 -11.88 -3.54
C ASN A 53 4.13 -10.41 -3.27
N HIS A 54 3.47 -9.46 -3.96
CA HIS A 54 3.66 -8.03 -3.80
C HIS A 54 2.55 -7.37 -2.97
N LEU A 55 1.33 -7.92 -2.99
CA LEU A 55 0.20 -7.41 -2.22
C LEU A 55 0.42 -7.54 -0.71
N VAL A 56 0.99 -8.65 -0.25
CA VAL A 56 1.31 -8.86 1.18
C VAL A 56 2.30 -7.81 1.70
N PRO A 57 3.48 -7.58 1.07
CA PRO A 57 4.38 -6.53 1.54
C PRO A 57 3.80 -5.12 1.35
N ALA A 58 3.01 -4.86 0.30
CA ALA A 58 2.30 -3.59 0.14
C ALA A 58 1.37 -3.30 1.33
N SER A 59 0.56 -4.29 1.71
CA SER A 59 -0.36 -4.23 2.86
C SER A 59 0.39 -4.00 4.18
N TYR A 60 1.50 -4.72 4.41
CA TYR A 60 2.34 -4.53 5.59
C TYR A 60 2.81 -3.09 5.73
N HIS A 61 3.29 -2.49 4.63
CA HIS A 61 3.75 -1.12 4.63
C HIS A 61 2.60 -0.12 4.83
N ARG A 62 1.43 -0.33 4.21
CA ARG A 62 0.25 0.53 4.44
C ARG A 62 -0.23 0.49 5.89
N VAL A 63 -0.33 -0.70 6.50
CA VAL A 63 -0.67 -0.85 7.93
C VAL A 63 0.34 -0.11 8.81
N THR A 64 1.63 -0.26 8.53
CA THR A 64 2.69 0.40 9.30
C THR A 64 2.65 1.93 9.14
N ALA A 65 2.34 2.43 7.94
CA ALA A 65 2.15 3.86 7.68
C ALA A 65 0.93 4.40 8.45
N VAL A 66 -0.21 3.71 8.42
CA VAL A 66 -1.41 4.08 9.20
C VAL A 66 -1.08 4.14 10.69
N GLY A 67 -0.42 3.12 11.23
CA GLY A 67 -0.01 3.08 12.64
C GLY A 67 0.93 4.24 13.01
N SER A 68 1.92 4.52 12.16
CA SER A 68 2.86 5.63 12.37
C SER A 68 2.15 6.99 12.36
N SER A 69 1.25 7.21 11.39
CA SER A 69 0.45 8.44 11.32
C SER A 69 -0.49 8.59 12.52
N GLN A 70 -1.10 7.50 12.99
CA GLN A 70 -1.94 7.51 14.19
C GLN A 70 -1.17 7.93 15.44
N ARG A 71 0.07 7.44 15.61
CA ARG A 71 0.96 7.84 16.72
C ARG A 71 1.27 9.33 16.69
N LEU A 72 1.55 9.88 15.50
CA LEU A 72 1.79 11.32 15.31
C LEU A 72 0.54 12.16 15.62
N VAL A 73 -0.64 11.72 15.19
CA VAL A 73 -1.92 12.37 15.53
C VAL A 73 -2.15 12.39 17.06
N ASN A 74 -1.74 11.33 17.75
CA ASN A 74 -1.86 11.22 19.21
C ASN A 74 -0.78 12.02 19.97
N GLY A 75 0.09 12.75 19.26
CA GLY A 75 1.05 13.67 19.85
C GLY A 75 2.45 13.11 20.04
N GLU A 76 2.75 11.89 19.58
CA GLU A 76 4.14 11.44 19.51
C GLU A 76 4.92 12.28 18.49
N GLN A 77 6.19 12.62 18.79
CA GLN A 77 7.00 13.53 17.97
C GLN A 77 8.38 12.96 17.60
N GLN A 78 8.60 11.65 17.78
CA GLN A 78 9.88 11.04 17.49
C GLN A 78 10.14 11.05 15.98
N GLN A 79 11.29 11.58 15.56
CA GLN A 79 11.67 11.67 14.14
C GLN A 79 11.66 10.31 13.44
N SER A 80 12.04 9.24 14.15
CA SER A 80 12.00 7.87 13.64
C SER A 80 10.59 7.41 13.22
N ILE A 81 9.53 7.96 13.81
CA ILE A 81 8.13 7.67 13.41
C ILE A 81 7.85 8.30 12.05
N VAL A 82 8.29 9.55 11.84
CA VAL A 82 8.13 10.27 10.57
C VAL A 82 8.93 9.58 9.46
N GLU A 83 10.17 9.16 9.75
CA GLU A 83 11.01 8.42 8.81
C GLU A 83 10.40 7.06 8.45
N THR A 84 9.90 6.32 9.44
CA THR A 84 9.22 5.03 9.23
C THR A 84 7.97 5.20 8.37
N LEU A 85 7.16 6.22 8.65
CA LEU A 85 5.97 6.58 7.87
C LEU A 85 6.32 6.83 6.39
N ALA A 86 7.29 7.71 6.15
CA ALA A 86 7.71 8.09 4.79
C ALA A 86 8.30 6.90 4.02
N ALA A 87 9.13 6.07 4.67
CA ALA A 87 9.68 4.87 4.07
C ALA A 87 8.59 3.84 3.72
N CYS A 88 7.63 3.60 4.62
CA CYS A 88 6.54 2.66 4.35
C CYS A 88 5.63 3.14 3.22
N ILE A 89 5.29 4.42 3.14
CA ILE A 89 4.52 4.96 2.00
C ILE A 89 5.26 4.71 0.69
N LYS A 90 6.58 4.95 0.67
CA LYS A 90 7.38 4.73 -0.54
C LYS A 90 7.47 3.25 -0.92
N ASN A 91 7.63 2.37 0.07
CA ASN A 91 7.73 0.94 -0.19
C ASN A 91 6.40 0.35 -0.66
N ALA A 92 5.27 0.78 -0.09
CA ALA A 92 3.94 0.41 -0.58
C ALA A 92 3.76 0.84 -2.06
N GLU A 93 4.10 2.08 -2.41
CA GLU A 93 4.04 2.57 -3.81
C GLU A 93 4.90 1.72 -4.76
N ASN A 94 6.08 1.27 -4.31
CA ASN A 94 6.94 0.43 -5.13
C ASN A 94 6.33 -0.96 -5.36
N GLN A 95 5.71 -1.55 -4.34
CA GLN A 95 5.03 -2.85 -4.47
C GLN A 95 3.78 -2.76 -5.35
N ASP A 96 3.03 -1.65 -5.26
CA ASP A 96 1.83 -1.41 -6.07
C ASP A 96 2.07 -1.56 -7.58
N LYS A 97 3.29 -1.24 -8.05
CA LYS A 97 3.67 -1.43 -9.46
C LYS A 97 3.50 -2.89 -9.91
N TYR A 98 3.99 -3.82 -9.10
CA TYR A 98 3.92 -5.24 -9.39
C TYR A 98 2.53 -5.80 -9.12
N VAL A 99 1.78 -5.23 -8.17
CA VAL A 99 0.37 -5.56 -7.97
C VAL A 99 -0.43 -5.25 -9.24
N ARG A 100 -0.25 -4.06 -9.84
CA ARG A 100 -0.89 -3.68 -11.11
C ARG A 100 -0.51 -4.62 -12.26
N GLU A 101 0.76 -4.99 -12.37
CA GLU A 101 1.22 -5.92 -13.41
C GLU A 101 0.56 -7.30 -13.29
N GLY A 102 0.44 -7.80 -12.06
CA GLY A 102 -0.25 -9.04 -11.78
C GLY A 102 -1.75 -8.97 -12.07
N LEU A 103 -2.43 -7.89 -11.70
CA LEU A 103 -3.86 -7.68 -12.02
C LEU A 103 -4.11 -7.57 -13.53
N ARG A 104 -3.22 -6.90 -14.27
CA ARG A 104 -3.28 -6.86 -15.73
C ARG A 104 -3.12 -8.25 -16.34
N THR A 105 -2.16 -9.03 -15.83
CA THR A 105 -1.95 -10.42 -16.26
C THR A 105 -3.21 -11.26 -15.99
N MET A 106 -3.84 -11.08 -14.83
CA MET A 106 -5.12 -11.75 -14.51
C MET A 106 -6.21 -11.37 -15.51
N GLU A 107 -6.39 -10.09 -15.83
CA GLU A 107 -7.43 -9.65 -16.78
C GLU A 107 -7.22 -10.23 -18.19
N GLU A 108 -5.97 -10.27 -18.64
CA GLU A 108 -5.59 -10.82 -19.94
C GLU A 108 -5.87 -12.33 -20.04
N ASN A 109 -5.69 -13.07 -18.93
CA ASN A 109 -5.80 -14.53 -18.87
C ASN A 109 -7.13 -15.07 -18.33
N ALA A 110 -8.00 -14.21 -17.79
CA ALA A 110 -9.29 -14.64 -17.24
C ALA A 110 -10.31 -14.98 -18.32
N SER A 111 -11.17 -15.95 -18.02
CA SER A 111 -12.31 -16.26 -18.87
C SER A 111 -13.32 -15.09 -18.86
N PRO A 112 -14.12 -14.92 -19.94
CA PRO A 112 -14.96 -13.73 -20.11
C PRO A 112 -15.89 -13.42 -18.94
N GLU A 113 -16.37 -14.43 -18.23
CA GLU A 113 -17.26 -14.24 -17.08
C GLU A 113 -16.59 -13.60 -15.85
N PHE A 114 -15.26 -13.72 -15.70
CA PHE A 114 -14.53 -13.15 -14.55
C PHE A 114 -13.84 -11.82 -14.86
N LYS A 115 -13.71 -11.43 -16.13
CA LYS A 115 -13.12 -10.13 -16.51
C LYS A 115 -13.80 -8.94 -15.83
N PRO A 116 -15.14 -8.86 -15.73
CA PRO A 116 -15.78 -7.76 -15.00
C PRO A 116 -15.39 -7.70 -13.52
N PHE A 117 -15.24 -8.86 -12.86
CA PHE A 117 -14.82 -8.93 -11.46
C PHE A 117 -13.38 -8.44 -11.28
N ILE A 118 -12.46 -8.87 -12.13
CA ILE A 118 -11.06 -8.43 -12.09
C ILE A 118 -10.94 -6.92 -12.34
N LYS A 119 -11.75 -6.36 -13.25
CA LYS A 119 -11.82 -4.90 -13.45
C LYS A 119 -12.29 -4.14 -12.22
N ILE A 120 -13.11 -4.73 -11.36
CA ILE A 120 -13.48 -4.12 -10.08
C ILE A 120 -12.27 -4.12 -9.14
N ILE A 121 -11.50 -5.21 -9.09
CA ILE A 121 -10.26 -5.29 -8.30
C ILE A 121 -9.26 -4.21 -8.77
N ILE A 122 -9.09 -4.04 -10.08
CA ILE A 122 -8.23 -2.99 -10.66
C ILE A 122 -8.66 -1.60 -10.20
N LYS A 123 -9.97 -1.29 -10.22
CA LYS A 123 -10.48 0.00 -9.72
C LYS A 123 -10.25 0.22 -8.23
N TRP A 124 -10.23 -0.84 -7.42
CA TRP A 124 -9.84 -0.74 -6.02
C TRP A 124 -8.35 -0.46 -5.86
N GLN A 125 -7.50 -1.13 -6.65
CA GLN A 125 -6.06 -0.87 -6.66
C GLN A 125 -5.75 0.58 -7.06
N GLU A 126 -6.41 1.11 -8.10
CA GLU A 126 -6.28 2.51 -8.52
C GLU A 126 -6.66 3.50 -7.39
N GLN A 127 -7.71 3.19 -6.62
CA GLN A 127 -8.09 4.00 -5.46
C GLN A 127 -7.06 3.91 -4.33
N ALA A 128 -6.56 2.71 -4.04
CA ALA A 128 -5.54 2.50 -3.02
C ALA A 128 -4.29 3.35 -3.30
N GLU A 129 -3.82 3.33 -4.55
CA GLU A 129 -2.67 4.11 -5.01
C GLU A 129 -2.93 5.60 -5.02
N SER A 130 -4.12 6.03 -5.46
CA SER A 130 -4.50 7.44 -5.48
C SER A 130 -4.44 8.06 -4.09
N TYR A 131 -5.01 7.39 -3.09
CA TYR A 131 -4.97 7.87 -1.71
C TYR A 131 -3.56 7.82 -1.10
N LEU A 132 -2.78 6.78 -1.43
CA LEU A 132 -1.38 6.69 -0.99
C LEU A 132 -0.53 7.85 -1.56
N ASN A 133 -0.74 8.20 -2.83
CA ASN A 133 -0.06 9.31 -3.49
C ASN A 133 -0.46 10.66 -2.89
N GLN A 134 -1.74 10.88 -2.62
CA GLN A 134 -2.20 12.09 -1.92
C GLN A 134 -1.58 12.21 -0.52
N ALA A 135 -1.44 11.09 0.22
CA ALA A 135 -0.78 11.09 1.51
C ALA A 135 0.71 11.44 1.39
N LYS A 136 1.39 10.90 0.38
CA LYS A 136 2.79 11.18 0.06
C LYS A 136 3.00 12.66 -0.31
N GLU A 137 2.11 13.24 -1.13
CA GLU A 137 2.15 14.65 -1.49
C GLU A 137 1.92 15.55 -0.27
N SER A 138 0.96 15.18 0.59
CA SER A 138 0.69 15.88 1.85
C SER A 138 1.89 15.84 2.82
N LEU A 139 2.67 14.76 2.85
CA LEU A 139 3.94 14.73 3.58
C LEU A 139 4.97 15.69 2.98
N GLY A 140 5.03 15.75 1.64
CA GLY A 140 5.91 16.68 0.93
C GLY A 140 5.61 18.14 1.24
N THR A 141 4.34 18.53 1.32
CA THR A 141 3.95 19.91 1.69
C THR A 141 4.27 20.26 3.14
N MET A 142 4.33 19.26 4.03
CA MET A 142 4.83 19.41 5.40
C MET A 142 6.36 19.52 5.48
N GLY A 143 7.09 19.32 4.39
CA GLY A 143 8.55 19.31 4.37
C GLY A 143 9.16 18.00 4.88
N VAL A 144 8.39 16.91 4.92
CA VAL A 144 8.92 15.57 5.22
C VAL A 144 9.57 15.01 3.94
N PRO A 145 10.89 14.72 3.95
CA PRO A 145 11.54 14.12 2.80
C PRO A 145 11.03 12.68 2.60
N ILE A 146 10.62 12.36 1.36
CA ILE A 146 10.34 10.98 0.98
C ILE A 146 11.66 10.33 0.53
N PRO A 147 12.10 9.23 1.15
CA PRO A 147 13.35 8.60 0.78
C PRO A 147 13.31 8.14 -0.68
N ALA A 148 14.46 8.15 -1.35
CA ALA A 148 14.60 7.74 -2.76
C ALA A 148 14.38 6.22 -2.99
N GLY A 149 13.93 5.49 -1.97
CA GLY A 149 13.79 4.04 -1.94
C GLY A 149 14.83 3.45 -0.99
N SER A 150 14.37 2.85 0.10
CA SER A 150 15.17 1.89 0.85
C SER A 150 14.74 0.51 0.38
N GLU A 151 15.65 -0.21 -0.28
CA GLU A 151 15.52 -1.66 -0.43
C GLU A 151 15.54 -2.28 0.97
N GLN A 152 14.40 -2.33 1.65
CA GLN A 152 14.20 -3.42 2.58
C GLN A 152 14.05 -4.66 1.70
N GLN A 153 15.18 -5.33 1.53
CA GLN A 153 15.29 -6.63 0.88
C GLN A 153 14.07 -7.46 1.25
N SER A 154 13.36 -7.92 0.22
CA SER A 154 12.50 -9.08 0.31
C SER A 154 13.34 -10.20 0.91
N GLY A 155 13.27 -10.35 2.22
CA GLY A 155 13.81 -11.51 2.89
C GLY A 155 13.10 -12.70 2.28
N GLU A 156 13.84 -13.51 1.53
CA GLU A 156 13.48 -14.88 1.24
C GLU A 156 13.19 -15.57 2.58
N TYR A 157 11.95 -15.54 3.02
CA TYR A 157 11.49 -16.47 4.04
C TYR A 157 11.18 -17.79 3.33
N ASN A 158 12.26 -18.48 2.95
CA ASN A 158 12.26 -19.93 2.98
C ASN A 158 12.19 -20.33 4.46
N LEU A 159 10.98 -20.60 4.96
CA LEU A 159 10.79 -21.34 6.19
C LEU A 159 9.70 -22.39 5.95
N TYR A 160 10.21 -23.61 5.71
CA TYR A 160 9.61 -24.95 5.89
C TYR A 160 8.18 -25.18 5.41
#